data_AF-A0A7Y2ECC3-F1
#
_entry.id   AF-A0A7Y2ECC3-F1
#
_cell.length_a   1.000
_cell.length_b   1.000
_cell.length_c   1.000
_cell.angle_alpha   90.00
_cell.angle_beta   90.00
_cell.angle_gamma   90.00
#
_symmetry.space_group_name_H-M   'P 1'
#
loop_
_entity.id
_entity.type
_entity.pdbx_description
1 polymer ?
#
loop_
_entity_poly.entity_id
_entity_poly.type
_entity_poly.pdbx_seq_one_letter_code
_entity_poly.pdbx_strand_id
1 'polypeptide(L)'
;VTASDPSRFTVEPSNGTLTIPAGQFSADITITPIDNVLVDGNMDIVLEITSGSSVPAGIGGEGLQAATKTITLVDDDCPVDLAQFTGTFDVDEVFTSGLNEGLTLAGAFGQSYQLELTAQPGDATGTKVVITNSPGFDQYIPDGTVFTLQACPGTVDWETNPLNIGLFADMTIEVSTFNEGQGTVIADGPLGGFGPYQFVLSKQ
;
A
#
# COMPACT_ATOMS: atom_id res chain seq x y z
N VAL A 1 -29.27 -12.96 -6.58
CA VAL A 1 -27.82 -12.67 -6.42
C VAL A 1 -27.23 -13.76 -5.56
N THR A 2 -26.17 -14.40 -6.02
CA THR A 2 -25.49 -15.47 -5.27
C THR A 2 -23.99 -15.18 -5.23
N ALA A 3 -23.35 -15.57 -4.13
CA ALA A 3 -21.90 -15.44 -3.91
C ALA A 3 -21.48 -16.48 -2.86
N SER A 4 -20.20 -16.82 -2.78
CA SER A 4 -19.68 -17.72 -1.74
C SER A 4 -19.73 -17.09 -0.35
N ASP A 5 -19.64 -15.77 -0.26
CA ASP A 5 -19.76 -15.00 0.97
C ASP A 5 -20.60 -13.72 0.77
N PRO A 6 -21.92 -13.77 1.03
CA PRO A 6 -22.80 -12.61 0.92
C PRO A 6 -22.56 -11.52 1.96
N SER A 7 -21.69 -11.74 2.96
CA SER A 7 -21.41 -10.74 4.00
C SER A 7 -20.45 -9.65 3.56
N ARG A 8 -19.77 -9.81 2.41
CA ARG A 8 -18.77 -8.88 1.87
C ARG A 8 -19.34 -7.81 0.94
N PHE A 9 -20.66 -7.77 0.75
CA PHE A 9 -21.33 -6.74 -0.04
C PHE A 9 -22.77 -6.54 0.40
N THR A 10 -23.34 -5.41 0.00
CA THR A 10 -24.79 -5.17 0.07
C THR A 10 -25.37 -5.08 -1.34
N VAL A 11 -26.66 -5.40 -1.47
CA VAL A 11 -27.41 -5.31 -2.73
C VAL A 11 -28.66 -4.48 -2.51
N GLU A 12 -28.90 -3.53 -3.41
CA GLU A 12 -30.15 -2.79 -3.50
C GLU A 12 -30.74 -2.90 -4.92
N PRO A 13 -32.00 -3.31 -5.10
CA PRO A 13 -32.98 -3.66 -4.07
C PRO A 13 -32.68 -4.99 -3.36
N SER A 14 -32.70 -4.96 -2.03
CA SER A 14 -32.41 -6.13 -1.18
C SER A 14 -33.47 -7.24 -1.22
N ASN A 15 -34.68 -6.94 -1.72
CA ASN A 15 -35.79 -7.90 -1.83
C ASN A 15 -35.71 -8.82 -3.07
N GLY A 16 -34.69 -8.67 -3.91
CA GLY A 16 -34.49 -9.48 -5.12
C GLY A 16 -35.51 -9.22 -6.24
N THR A 17 -36.30 -8.15 -6.15
CA THR A 17 -37.25 -7.74 -7.19
C THR A 17 -36.87 -6.37 -7.75
N LEU A 18 -36.62 -6.30 -9.05
CA LEU A 18 -36.34 -5.05 -9.76
C LEU A 18 -37.56 -4.64 -10.57
N THR A 19 -38.05 -3.40 -10.37
CA THR A 19 -39.16 -2.84 -11.15
C THR A 19 -38.63 -1.78 -12.10
N ILE A 20 -38.90 -1.94 -13.40
CA ILE A 20 -38.68 -0.89 -14.41
C ILE A 20 -39.97 -0.06 -14.48
N PRO A 21 -39.96 1.23 -14.08
CA PRO A 21 -41.18 2.05 -14.09
C PRO A 21 -41.73 2.27 -15.50
N ALA A 22 -43.04 2.53 -15.60
CA ALA A 22 -43.67 2.84 -16.88
C ALA A 22 -42.99 4.06 -17.54
N GLY A 23 -42.66 3.92 -18.83
CA GLY A 23 -41.94 4.94 -19.59
C GLY A 23 -40.42 4.92 -19.42
N GLN A 24 -39.87 4.02 -18.60
CA GLN A 24 -38.42 3.77 -18.49
C GLN A 24 -38.00 2.53 -19.27
N PHE A 25 -36.72 2.48 -19.65
CA PHE A 25 -36.11 1.36 -20.36
C PHE A 25 -35.18 0.50 -19.48
N SER A 26 -34.80 1.00 -18.31
CA SER A 26 -33.90 0.34 -17.38
C SER A 26 -34.26 0.66 -15.93
N ALA A 27 -33.73 -0.16 -15.04
CA ALA A 27 -33.65 0.10 -13.60
C ALA A 27 -32.31 -0.48 -13.13
N ASP A 28 -31.81 0.03 -12.02
CA ASP A 28 -30.47 -0.30 -11.54
C ASP A 28 -30.51 -1.27 -10.35
N ILE A 29 -29.51 -2.15 -10.31
CA ILE A 29 -29.15 -2.92 -9.12
C ILE A 29 -27.81 -2.38 -8.65
N THR A 30 -27.77 -1.88 -7.43
CA THR A 30 -26.53 -1.41 -6.80
C THR A 30 -25.94 -2.54 -5.98
N ILE A 31 -24.68 -2.88 -6.28
CA ILE A 31 -23.86 -3.76 -5.45
C ILE A 31 -22.78 -2.90 -4.82
N THR A 32 -22.75 -2.85 -3.49
CA THR A 32 -21.75 -2.07 -2.75
C THR A 32 -20.85 -3.03 -1.98
N PRO A 33 -19.56 -3.17 -2.36
CA PRO A 33 -18.59 -3.92 -1.58
C PRO A 33 -18.46 -3.37 -0.16
N ILE A 34 -18.16 -4.23 0.81
CA ILE A 34 -17.85 -3.83 2.18
C ILE A 34 -16.32 -3.95 2.35
N ASP A 35 -15.69 -2.78 2.43
CA ASP A 35 -14.24 -2.64 2.65
C ASP A 35 -13.86 -3.12 4.05
N ASN A 36 -12.74 -3.83 4.17
CA ASN A 36 -12.24 -4.35 5.44
C ASN A 36 -10.70 -4.37 5.51
N VAL A 37 -10.09 -5.30 6.25
CA VAL A 37 -8.61 -5.40 6.43
C VAL A 37 -8.12 -6.86 6.35
N LEU A 38 -9.00 -7.78 5.98
CA LEU A 38 -8.77 -9.21 6.02
C LEU A 38 -8.45 -9.68 4.61
N VAL A 39 -7.34 -10.42 4.48
CA VAL A 39 -7.00 -11.10 3.23
C VAL A 39 -7.93 -12.31 3.07
N ASP A 40 -9.09 -12.07 2.48
CA ASP A 40 -10.14 -13.06 2.24
C ASP A 40 -10.29 -13.43 0.76
N GLY A 41 -9.47 -12.81 -0.10
CA GLY A 41 -9.30 -13.15 -1.51
C GLY A 41 -10.46 -12.72 -2.41
N ASN A 42 -10.23 -12.79 -3.72
CA ASN A 42 -11.25 -12.42 -4.71
C ASN A 42 -12.46 -13.34 -4.63
N MET A 43 -13.63 -12.78 -4.92
CA MET A 43 -14.89 -13.53 -4.90
C MET A 43 -15.77 -13.12 -6.08
N ASP A 44 -16.52 -14.08 -6.63
CA ASP A 44 -17.51 -13.82 -7.66
C ASP A 44 -18.92 -13.64 -7.07
N ILE A 45 -19.59 -12.60 -7.55
CA ILE A 45 -21.03 -12.35 -7.37
C ILE A 45 -21.72 -12.67 -8.69
N VAL A 46 -22.71 -13.56 -8.63
CA VAL A 46 -23.53 -13.92 -9.79
C VAL A 46 -24.90 -13.23 -9.68
N LEU A 47 -25.18 -12.37 -10.64
CA LEU A 47 -26.50 -11.82 -10.91
C LEU A 47 -27.22 -12.76 -11.87
N GLU A 48 -28.43 -13.19 -11.50
CA GLU A 48 -29.29 -14.04 -12.32
C GLU A 48 -30.72 -13.50 -12.34
N ILE A 49 -31.28 -13.35 -13.55
CA ILE A 49 -32.70 -13.06 -13.77
C ILE A 49 -33.43 -14.40 -13.79
N THR A 50 -34.05 -14.76 -12.66
CA THR A 50 -34.74 -16.04 -12.49
C THR A 50 -36.18 -16.04 -13.00
N SER A 51 -36.79 -14.85 -13.10
CA SER A 51 -38.12 -14.64 -13.65
C SER A 51 -38.27 -13.21 -14.16
N GLY A 52 -39.16 -13.02 -15.13
CA GLY A 52 -39.40 -11.73 -15.76
C GLY A 52 -40.85 -11.57 -16.18
N SER A 53 -41.18 -10.37 -16.68
CA SER A 53 -42.49 -10.10 -17.29
C SER A 53 -42.58 -10.74 -18.69
N SER A 54 -43.73 -10.58 -19.37
CA SER A 54 -43.87 -10.96 -20.79
C SER A 54 -43.02 -10.12 -21.75
N VAL A 55 -42.41 -9.04 -21.27
CA VAL A 55 -41.49 -8.19 -22.05
C VAL A 55 -40.07 -8.72 -21.88
N PRO A 56 -39.33 -8.98 -22.98
CA PRO A 56 -37.93 -9.36 -22.92
C PRO A 56 -37.10 -8.33 -22.14
N ALA A 57 -36.36 -8.81 -21.15
CA ALA A 57 -35.42 -8.01 -20.37
C ALA A 57 -34.11 -8.79 -20.22
N GLY A 58 -33.00 -8.06 -20.14
CA GLY A 58 -31.68 -8.64 -19.95
C GLY A 58 -30.77 -7.67 -19.22
N ILE A 59 -29.58 -8.14 -18.89
CA ILE A 59 -28.61 -7.36 -18.13
C ILE A 59 -27.98 -6.28 -19.02
N GLY A 60 -27.93 -5.05 -18.50
CA GLY A 60 -27.35 -3.91 -19.20
C GLY A 60 -25.93 -4.19 -19.68
N GLY A 61 -25.67 -3.92 -20.96
CA GLY A 61 -24.38 -4.19 -21.61
C GLY A 61 -24.18 -5.63 -22.10
N GLU A 62 -24.97 -6.60 -21.62
CA GLU A 62 -24.84 -8.02 -21.98
C GLU A 62 -25.84 -8.47 -23.05
N GLY A 63 -26.95 -7.73 -23.22
CA GLY A 63 -27.94 -7.91 -24.28
C GLY A 63 -29.36 -8.20 -23.77
N LEU A 64 -30.35 -8.08 -24.66
CA LEU A 64 -31.79 -8.11 -24.36
C LEU A 64 -32.33 -9.41 -23.74
N GLN A 65 -31.53 -10.49 -23.74
CA GLN A 65 -31.90 -11.79 -23.18
C GLN A 65 -30.77 -12.40 -22.34
N ALA A 66 -29.76 -11.62 -21.98
CA ALA A 66 -28.74 -12.06 -21.06
C ALA A 66 -29.34 -12.16 -19.66
N ALA A 67 -29.41 -13.39 -19.14
CA ALA A 67 -29.99 -13.68 -17.84
C ALA A 67 -28.96 -13.72 -16.71
N THR A 68 -27.67 -13.78 -17.02
CA THR A 68 -26.61 -13.98 -16.03
C THR A 68 -25.45 -13.03 -16.26
N LYS A 69 -24.91 -12.46 -15.17
CA LYS A 69 -23.67 -11.68 -15.18
C LYS A 69 -22.87 -11.99 -13.93
N THR A 70 -21.57 -12.23 -14.11
CA THR A 70 -20.62 -12.39 -13.01
C THR A 70 -19.89 -11.08 -12.80
N ILE A 71 -19.79 -10.67 -11.53
CA ILE A 71 -19.05 -9.51 -11.06
C ILE A 71 -18.03 -10.02 -10.07
N THR A 72 -16.76 -9.74 -10.30
CA THR A 72 -15.71 -10.13 -9.37
C THR A 72 -15.47 -8.99 -8.38
N LEU A 73 -15.63 -9.29 -7.09
CA LEU A 73 -15.07 -8.50 -6.01
C LEU A 73 -13.58 -8.85 -5.90
N VAL A 74 -12.75 -7.84 -6.10
CA VAL A 74 -11.31 -7.94 -5.95
C VAL A 74 -10.97 -7.56 -4.52
N ASP A 75 -10.27 -8.46 -3.83
CA ASP A 75 -9.69 -8.20 -2.52
C ASP A 75 -8.42 -7.36 -2.70
N ASP A 76 -8.36 -6.22 -2.02
CA ASP A 76 -7.24 -5.28 -2.04
C ASP A 76 -6.57 -5.14 -0.67
N ASP A 77 -6.87 -6.06 0.26
CA ASP A 77 -6.28 -6.09 1.59
C ASP A 77 -4.89 -6.72 1.60
N CYS A 78 -3.92 -5.99 2.13
CA CYS A 78 -2.56 -6.46 2.42
C CYS A 78 -2.11 -5.90 3.78
N PRO A 79 -2.43 -6.56 4.90
CA PRO A 79 -1.96 -6.09 6.20
C PRO A 79 -0.43 -6.26 6.32
N VAL A 80 0.22 -5.35 7.04
CA VAL A 80 1.66 -5.41 7.34
C VAL A 80 1.86 -5.68 8.83
N ASP A 81 2.79 -6.58 9.19
CA ASP A 81 3.23 -6.69 10.59
C ASP A 81 4.14 -5.53 10.95
N LEU A 82 3.55 -4.43 11.45
CA LEU A 82 4.29 -3.25 11.87
C LEU A 82 5.34 -3.56 12.96
N ALA A 83 5.21 -4.68 13.69
CA ALA A 83 6.23 -5.09 14.65
C ALA A 83 7.58 -5.35 13.97
N GLN A 84 7.62 -5.77 12.70
CA GLN A 84 8.86 -5.94 11.93
C GLN A 84 9.55 -4.61 11.59
N PHE A 85 8.86 -3.48 11.75
CA PHE A 85 9.35 -2.15 11.41
C PHE A 85 9.42 -1.22 12.63
N THR A 86 9.53 -1.80 13.82
CA THR A 86 9.77 -1.06 15.07
C THR A 86 10.93 -1.67 15.85
N GLY A 87 11.64 -0.82 16.60
CA GLY A 87 12.86 -1.14 17.34
C GLY A 87 14.09 -0.49 16.74
N THR A 88 15.26 -1.08 17.04
CA THR A 88 16.57 -0.59 16.59
C THR A 88 16.92 -1.15 15.21
N PHE A 89 17.43 -0.28 14.33
CA PHE A 89 17.81 -0.57 12.96
C PHE A 89 19.24 -0.12 12.69
N ASP A 90 20.02 -1.01 12.09
CA ASP A 90 21.31 -0.67 11.50
C ASP A 90 21.10 0.05 10.15
N VAL A 91 22.05 0.92 9.81
CA VAL A 91 22.06 1.66 8.55
C VAL A 91 23.27 1.23 7.74
N ASP A 92 23.02 0.56 6.62
CA ASP A 92 24.02 0.33 5.58
C ASP A 92 23.78 1.34 4.44
N GLU A 93 24.82 2.04 4.02
CA GLU A 93 24.71 3.06 2.98
C GLU A 93 25.91 3.10 2.06
N VAL A 94 25.67 3.40 0.78
CA VAL A 94 26.71 3.39 -0.25
C VAL A 94 26.32 4.19 -1.48
N PHE A 95 27.29 4.86 -2.10
CA PHE A 95 27.15 5.31 -3.48
C PHE A 95 27.21 4.11 -4.44
N THR A 96 26.13 3.86 -5.15
CA THR A 96 25.97 2.64 -5.96
C THR A 96 26.65 2.71 -7.32
N SER A 97 26.99 3.90 -7.80
CA SER A 97 27.73 4.11 -9.06
C SER A 97 28.30 5.53 -9.17
N GLY A 98 29.09 5.77 -10.22
CA GLY A 98 29.63 7.10 -10.54
C GLY A 98 30.98 7.38 -9.87
N LEU A 99 31.32 8.66 -9.71
CA LEU A 99 32.64 9.06 -9.19
C LEU A 99 32.89 8.57 -7.76
N ASN A 100 31.82 8.49 -6.97
CA ASN A 100 31.88 8.10 -5.56
C ASN A 100 31.53 6.63 -5.33
N GLU A 101 31.40 5.81 -6.37
CA GLU A 101 31.00 4.39 -6.26
C GLU A 101 31.79 3.64 -5.17
N GLY A 102 31.06 2.94 -4.30
CA GLY A 102 31.63 2.16 -3.20
C GLY A 102 32.06 2.97 -1.98
N LEU A 103 31.97 4.31 -2.02
CA LEU A 103 32.15 5.14 -0.83
C LEU A 103 30.87 5.15 0.00
N THR A 104 31.08 5.24 1.31
CA THR A 104 30.04 5.41 2.32
C THR A 104 30.31 6.71 3.08
N LEU A 105 29.27 7.42 3.52
CA LEU A 105 29.39 8.58 4.39
C LEU A 105 30.04 8.20 5.74
N ALA A 106 29.64 7.06 6.31
CA ALA A 106 30.22 6.52 7.54
C ALA A 106 31.74 6.35 7.41
N GLY A 107 32.21 5.77 6.31
CA GLY A 107 33.63 5.61 6.03
C GLY A 107 34.34 6.92 5.70
N ALA A 108 33.71 7.80 4.92
CA ALA A 108 34.31 9.06 4.49
C ALA A 108 34.44 10.09 5.63
N PHE A 109 33.50 10.09 6.57
CA PHE A 109 33.44 11.05 7.68
C PHE A 109 33.79 10.45 9.04
N GLY A 110 34.01 9.13 9.11
CA GLY A 110 34.29 8.44 10.37
C GLY A 110 33.08 8.44 11.32
N GLN A 111 31.88 8.34 10.74
CA GLN A 111 30.59 8.37 11.44
C GLN A 111 30.05 6.95 11.65
N SER A 112 29.06 6.84 12.53
CA SER A 112 28.31 5.61 12.75
C SER A 112 26.82 5.92 12.87
N TYR A 113 25.99 5.11 12.24
CA TYR A 113 24.56 5.37 12.13
C TYR A 113 23.75 4.20 12.68
N GLN A 114 22.72 4.53 13.44
CA GLN A 114 21.72 3.60 13.94
C GLN A 114 20.43 4.39 14.19
N LEU A 115 19.29 3.78 13.87
CA LEU A 115 17.98 4.42 13.97
C LEU A 115 17.09 3.65 14.94
N GLU A 116 16.22 4.38 15.63
CA GLU A 116 15.07 3.84 16.35
C GLU A 116 13.80 4.15 15.56
N LEU A 117 13.10 3.08 15.17
CA LEU A 117 11.83 3.16 14.46
C LEU A 117 10.69 2.84 15.44
N THR A 118 9.65 3.66 15.40
CA THR A 118 8.46 3.49 16.26
C THR A 118 7.18 3.66 15.46
N ALA A 119 6.09 3.00 15.87
CA ALA A 119 4.80 3.22 15.25
C ALA A 119 4.37 4.69 15.41
N GLN A 120 3.85 5.30 14.34
CA GLN A 120 3.36 6.67 14.37
C GLN A 120 2.18 6.80 15.36
N PRO A 121 2.29 7.65 16.40
CA PRO A 121 1.18 7.89 17.31
C PRO A 121 -0.03 8.46 16.58
N GLY A 122 -1.19 7.81 16.75
CA GLY A 122 -2.46 8.23 16.14
C GLY A 122 -2.67 7.74 14.71
N ASP A 123 -1.78 6.92 14.16
CA ASP A 123 -2.01 6.29 12.87
C ASP A 123 -3.04 5.15 12.99
N ALA A 124 -4.21 5.34 12.37
CA ALA A 124 -5.29 4.37 12.40
C ALA A 124 -5.09 3.23 11.39
N THR A 125 -4.25 3.42 10.36
CA THR A 125 -3.97 2.36 9.37
C THR A 125 -2.97 1.34 9.89
N GLY A 126 -2.15 1.71 10.90
CA GLY A 126 -1.13 0.82 11.46
C GLY A 126 0.02 0.55 10.50
N THR A 127 0.31 1.49 9.60
CA THR A 127 1.30 1.33 8.52
C THR A 127 2.40 2.38 8.58
N LYS A 128 2.28 3.38 9.45
CA LYS A 128 3.24 4.49 9.55
C LYS A 128 4.28 4.27 10.65
N VAL A 129 5.51 4.65 10.32
CA VAL A 129 6.67 4.56 11.21
C VAL A 129 7.35 5.92 11.31
N VAL A 130 7.69 6.31 12.54
CA VAL A 130 8.52 7.47 12.86
C VAL A 130 9.95 7.01 13.08
N ILE A 131 10.89 7.71 12.45
CA ILE A 131 12.34 7.52 12.61
C ILE A 131 12.88 8.53 13.61
N THR A 132 13.77 8.04 14.48
CA THR A 132 14.70 8.85 15.28
C THR A 132 16.09 8.22 15.24
N ASN A 133 17.13 8.98 15.55
CA ASN A 133 18.50 8.45 15.63
C ASN A 133 18.77 7.88 17.02
N SER A 134 19.41 6.71 17.08
CA SER A 134 19.71 6.05 18.36
C SER A 134 20.73 6.88 19.18
N PRO A 135 20.58 6.95 20.51
CA PRO A 135 21.51 7.70 21.35
C PRO A 135 22.96 7.22 21.21
N GLY A 136 23.89 8.15 20.97
CA GLY A 136 25.32 7.84 20.83
C GLY A 136 25.78 7.56 19.40
N PHE A 137 24.87 7.59 18.42
CA PHE A 137 25.18 7.53 16.99
C PHE A 137 25.04 8.91 16.33
N ASP A 138 25.66 9.07 15.16
CA ASP A 138 25.54 10.26 14.35
C ASP A 138 24.15 10.38 13.71
N GLN A 139 23.72 11.60 13.43
CA GLN A 139 22.45 11.85 12.75
C GLN A 139 22.53 11.40 11.29
N TYR A 140 21.68 10.44 10.92
CA TYR A 140 21.57 9.95 9.55
C TYR A 140 20.35 10.52 8.83
N ILE A 141 19.15 10.29 9.35
CA ILE A 141 17.88 10.85 8.84
C ILE A 141 17.35 11.84 9.88
N PRO A 142 16.69 12.96 9.52
CA PRO A 142 16.15 13.89 10.51
C PRO A 142 15.15 13.23 11.46
N ASP A 143 15.30 13.50 12.76
CA ASP A 143 14.37 12.98 13.76
C ASP A 143 12.94 13.43 13.47
N GLY A 144 11.99 12.51 13.62
CA GLY A 144 10.58 12.75 13.31
C GLY A 144 10.21 12.53 11.84
N THR A 145 11.14 12.07 10.99
CA THR A 145 10.81 11.63 9.63
C THR A 145 9.83 10.47 9.68
N VAL A 146 8.77 10.54 8.89
CA VAL A 146 7.72 9.53 8.83
C VAL A 146 7.73 8.88 7.46
N PHE A 147 7.56 7.55 7.43
CA PHE A 147 7.23 6.84 6.21
C PHE A 147 6.01 5.92 6.42
N THR A 148 5.33 5.61 5.32
CA THR A 148 4.18 4.70 5.26
C THR A 148 4.57 3.44 4.49
N LEU A 149 4.34 2.28 5.09
CA LEU A 149 4.48 0.98 4.44
C LEU A 149 3.27 0.72 3.56
N GLN A 150 3.48 0.63 2.25
CA GLN A 150 2.45 0.25 1.29
C GLN A 150 2.59 -1.23 0.96
N ALA A 151 1.84 -2.08 1.66
CA ALA A 151 2.04 -3.52 1.64
C ALA A 151 1.74 -4.19 0.30
N CYS A 152 0.63 -3.88 -0.36
CA CYS A 152 0.31 -4.47 -1.66
C CYS A 152 1.38 -4.20 -2.74
N PRO A 153 1.89 -2.95 -2.90
CA PRO A 153 2.99 -2.70 -3.83
C PRO A 153 4.38 -3.07 -3.28
N GLY A 154 4.52 -3.34 -1.98
CA GLY A 154 5.81 -3.59 -1.33
C GLY A 154 6.72 -2.35 -1.28
N THR A 155 6.13 -1.16 -1.32
CA THR A 155 6.85 0.13 -1.41
C THR A 155 6.76 0.92 -0.11
N VAL A 156 7.66 1.90 0.02
CA VAL A 156 7.64 2.86 1.13
C VAL A 156 7.36 4.25 0.58
N ASP A 157 6.34 4.91 1.15
CA ASP A 157 6.01 6.29 0.86
C ASP A 157 6.55 7.21 1.96
N TRP A 158 7.44 8.11 1.60
CA TRP A 158 8.13 9.00 2.54
C TRP A 158 7.39 10.33 2.64
N GLU A 159 6.93 10.71 3.84
CA GLU A 159 6.19 11.98 4.02
C GLU A 159 7.08 13.21 3.74
N THR A 160 8.40 13.03 3.80
CA THR A 160 9.40 14.02 3.41
C THR A 160 10.31 13.45 2.33
N ASN A 161 10.35 14.10 1.18
CA ASN A 161 11.26 13.78 0.07
C ASN A 161 11.57 15.10 -0.67
N PRO A 162 12.83 15.53 -0.79
CA PRO A 162 14.06 14.81 -0.44
C PRO A 162 14.34 14.71 1.06
N LEU A 163 15.12 13.71 1.46
CA LEU A 163 15.64 13.52 2.82
C LEU A 163 17.03 14.11 2.96
N ASN A 164 17.29 14.87 4.02
CA ASN A 164 18.65 15.31 4.34
C ASN A 164 19.42 14.16 4.99
N ILE A 165 20.37 13.56 4.28
CA ILE A 165 21.13 12.39 4.72
C ILE A 165 22.45 12.83 5.37
N GLY A 166 22.73 12.34 6.57
CA GLY A 166 24.01 12.50 7.28
C GLY A 166 24.35 13.96 7.64
N LEU A 167 23.37 14.87 7.68
CA LEU A 167 23.58 16.32 7.71
C LEU A 167 24.48 16.84 6.57
N PHE A 168 24.55 16.08 5.47
CA PHE A 168 25.50 16.30 4.39
C PHE A 168 24.81 16.82 3.13
N ALA A 169 23.85 16.07 2.58
CA ALA A 169 23.18 16.40 1.33
C ALA A 169 21.76 15.82 1.28
N ASP A 170 20.95 16.40 0.41
CA ASP A 170 19.57 15.96 0.21
C ASP A 170 19.52 14.80 -0.80
N MET A 171 19.01 13.65 -0.37
CA MET A 171 18.71 12.51 -1.22
C MET A 171 17.29 12.62 -1.75
N THR A 172 17.14 12.64 -3.08
CA THR A 172 15.83 12.45 -3.71
C THR A 172 15.56 10.95 -3.75
N ILE A 173 14.54 10.48 -3.05
CA ILE A 173 14.16 9.06 -3.08
C ILE A 173 13.35 8.83 -4.35
N GLU A 174 13.86 7.97 -5.24
CA GLU A 174 13.20 7.59 -6.50
C GLU A 174 12.53 6.23 -6.39
N VAL A 175 13.14 5.30 -5.64
CA VAL A 175 12.60 3.97 -5.37
C VAL A 175 12.78 3.68 -3.89
N SER A 176 11.74 3.19 -3.24
CA SER A 176 11.87 2.67 -1.89
C SER A 176 10.95 1.48 -1.67
N THR A 177 11.51 0.42 -1.11
CA THR A 177 10.85 -0.87 -0.92
C THR A 177 11.12 -1.40 0.47
N PHE A 178 10.32 -2.37 0.90
CA PHE A 178 10.58 -3.07 2.15
C PHE A 178 10.42 -4.58 1.98
N ASN A 179 11.04 -5.32 2.90
CA ASN A 179 10.84 -6.76 3.03
C ASN A 179 10.49 -7.08 4.48
N GLU A 180 9.22 -7.42 4.71
CA GLU A 180 8.70 -7.76 6.04
C GLU A 180 9.39 -9.00 6.62
N GLY A 181 9.64 -10.03 5.81
CA GLY A 181 10.31 -11.25 6.26
C GLY A 181 11.78 -11.06 6.65
N GLN A 182 12.40 -9.96 6.22
CA GLN A 182 13.78 -9.60 6.56
C GLN A 182 13.86 -8.40 7.51
N GLY A 183 12.75 -7.70 7.78
CA GLY A 183 12.76 -6.45 8.55
C GLY A 183 13.65 -5.38 7.91
N THR A 184 13.64 -5.28 6.57
CA THR A 184 14.50 -4.34 5.84
C THR A 184 13.70 -3.28 5.09
N VAL A 185 14.20 -2.04 5.08
CA VAL A 185 13.73 -0.95 4.20
C VAL A 185 14.89 -0.51 3.32
N ILE A 186 14.68 -0.41 2.01
CA ILE A 186 15.68 0.03 1.04
C ILE A 186 15.19 1.33 0.40
N ALA A 187 16.06 2.31 0.25
CA ALA A 187 15.79 3.51 -0.52
C ALA A 187 16.95 3.80 -1.47
N ASP A 188 16.60 4.12 -2.71
CA ASP A 188 17.51 4.42 -3.81
C ASP A 188 17.18 5.77 -4.42
N GLY A 189 18.23 6.49 -4.83
CA GLY A 189 18.12 7.73 -5.56
C GLY A 189 19.39 8.57 -5.48
N PRO A 190 19.44 9.73 -6.17
CA PRO A 190 20.62 10.58 -6.14
C PRO A 190 20.76 11.30 -4.80
N LEU A 191 21.96 11.26 -4.22
CA LEU A 191 22.34 12.09 -3.07
C LEU A 191 22.92 13.42 -3.57
N GLY A 192 22.05 14.43 -3.69
CA GLY A 192 22.38 15.73 -4.25
C GLY A 192 23.10 15.64 -5.60
N GLY A 193 24.21 16.35 -5.73
CA GLY A 193 25.08 16.30 -6.91
C GLY A 193 26.18 15.25 -6.85
N PHE A 194 26.17 14.34 -5.85
CA PHE A 194 27.28 13.42 -5.58
C PHE A 194 27.15 12.07 -6.29
N GLY A 195 25.95 11.71 -6.74
CA GLY A 195 25.69 10.52 -7.55
C GLY A 195 24.60 9.61 -6.99
N PRO A 196 24.32 8.49 -7.68
CA PRO A 196 23.37 7.48 -7.22
C PRO A 196 23.80 6.89 -5.88
N TYR A 197 22.84 6.78 -4.97
CA TYR A 197 23.06 6.43 -3.59
C TYR A 197 21.96 5.50 -3.11
N GLN A 198 22.30 4.59 -2.21
CA GLN A 198 21.38 3.66 -1.59
C GLN A 198 21.62 3.66 -0.09
N PHE A 199 20.53 3.52 0.66
CA PHE A 199 20.60 3.09 2.05
C PHE A 199 19.63 1.96 2.33
N VAL A 200 20.03 1.08 3.24
CA VAL A 200 19.29 -0.06 3.73
C VAL A 200 19.19 0.07 5.24
N LEU A 201 17.97 0.09 5.75
CA LEU A 201 17.67 -0.04 7.16
C LEU A 201 17.42 -1.52 7.44
N SER A 202 18.17 -2.12 8.36
CA SER A 202 18.02 -3.53 8.74
C SER A 202 17.71 -3.65 10.22
N LYS A 203 16.61 -4.32 10.56
CA LYS A 203 16.25 -4.56 11.96
C LYS A 203 17.29 -5.45 12.66
N GLN A 204 17.62 -5.12 13.92
CA GLN A 204 18.50 -5.92 14.79
C GLN A 204 17.85 -7.17 15.39
#